data_AF-A0A3E0PC22-F1
#
_entry.id   AF-A0A3E0PC22-F1
#
_cell.length_a   1.000
_cell.length_b   1.000
_cell.length_c   1.000
_cell.angle_alpha   90.00
_cell.angle_beta   90.00
_cell.angle_gamma   90.00
#
_symmetry.space_group_name_H-M   'P 1'
#
loop_
_entity.id
_entity.type
_entity.pdbx_description
1 polymer ?
#
loop_
_entity_poly.entity_id
_entity_poly.type
_entity_poly.pdbx_seq_one_letter_code
_entity_poly.pdbx_strand_id
1 'polypeptide(L)'
;MEIVQAIIIYLACGFPFGVNSFLEAGPNDTNRLFRASAVTLFWFAFLPGLLHTFVTSRLIRPGSEASDRTALVESRIRSASRTIEDLAAESGSPHGTYQIRDLVERFCGLSALTQESLSDNPAISFRLSEIGDHPDSSLAGAVIARNNRLAIKRHHKRAFKELLNLYTELASGSGRDREIRDAFESLIEISGNYDLALPDLEQQEELDTLPKINLMDWRRRWSSFIDSRSQKKRSPKITVGASK
;
A
#
# COMPACT_ATOMS: atom_id res chain seq x y z
N MET A 1 46.51 15.86 -10.16
CA MET A 1 45.36 15.00 -10.50
C MET A 1 44.27 15.04 -9.41
N GLU A 2 44.62 15.31 -8.16
CA GLU A 2 43.70 15.29 -7.00
C GLU A 2 42.65 16.41 -6.98
N ILE A 3 42.98 17.62 -7.45
CA ILE A 3 42.04 18.77 -7.43
C ILE A 3 40.82 18.53 -8.35
N VAL A 4 41.04 17.94 -9.52
CA VAL A 4 39.96 17.64 -10.47
C VAL A 4 39.01 16.59 -9.88
N GLN A 5 39.56 15.56 -9.22
CA GLN A 5 38.76 14.54 -8.54
C GLN A 5 37.94 15.14 -7.39
N ALA A 6 38.53 16.05 -6.60
CA ALA A 6 37.82 16.76 -5.54
C ALA A 6 36.67 17.62 -6.09
N ILE A 7 36.87 18.31 -7.22
CA ILE A 7 35.81 19.09 -7.89
C ILE A 7 34.68 18.19 -8.39
N ILE A 8 35.00 17.02 -8.98
CA ILE A 8 34.00 16.07 -9.46
C ILE A 8 33.17 15.54 -8.29
N ILE A 9 33.80 15.14 -7.19
CA ILE A 9 33.10 14.65 -5.99
C ILE A 9 32.23 15.77 -5.40
N TYR A 10 32.76 16.99 -5.32
CA TYR A 10 32.03 18.15 -4.84
C TYR A 10 30.75 18.42 -5.65
N LEU A 11 30.85 18.41 -6.98
CA LEU A 11 29.72 18.60 -7.88
C LEU A 11 28.73 17.44 -7.81
N ALA A 12 29.20 16.20 -7.72
CA ALA A 12 28.35 15.02 -7.59
C ALA A 12 27.49 15.07 -6.32
N CYS A 13 28.06 15.53 -5.21
CA CYS A 13 27.32 15.72 -3.96
C CYS A 13 26.34 16.92 -4.01
N GLY A 14 26.71 18.00 -4.71
CA GLY A 14 25.85 19.20 -4.86
C GLY A 14 24.70 19.04 -5.85
N PHE A 15 24.81 18.11 -6.81
CA PHE A 15 23.87 17.95 -7.91
C PHE A 15 22.43 17.59 -7.47
N PRO A 16 22.21 16.62 -6.54
CA PRO A 16 20.86 16.30 -6.07
C PRO A 16 20.13 17.50 -5.47
N PHE A 17 20.84 18.41 -4.81
CA PHE A 17 20.25 19.62 -4.21
C PHE A 17 19.80 20.63 -5.27
N GLY A 18 20.59 20.83 -6.32
CA GLY A 18 20.21 21.69 -7.44
C GLY A 18 19.03 21.13 -8.22
N VAL A 19 19.00 19.81 -8.45
CA VAL A 19 17.87 19.14 -9.09
C VAL A 19 16.60 19.28 -8.25
N ASN A 20 16.68 19.09 -6.93
CA ASN A 20 15.53 19.28 -6.06
C ASN A 20 15.02 20.73 -6.10
N SER A 21 15.92 21.72 -5.98
CA SER A 21 15.55 23.14 -6.09
C SER A 21 14.99 23.50 -7.47
N PHE A 22 15.44 22.82 -8.52
CA PHE A 22 14.85 22.95 -9.85
C PHE A 22 13.43 22.40 -9.81
N LEU A 23 13.20 21.17 -9.37
CA LEU A 23 11.87 20.54 -9.35
C LEU A 23 10.84 21.31 -8.50
N GLU A 24 11.25 21.95 -7.41
CA GLU A 24 10.38 22.75 -6.55
C GLU A 24 9.94 24.10 -7.17
N ALA A 25 10.72 24.64 -8.11
CA ALA A 25 10.36 25.90 -8.76
C ALA A 25 9.26 25.68 -9.81
N GLY A 26 8.23 26.52 -9.75
CA GLY A 26 7.10 26.46 -10.68
C GLY A 26 7.48 26.80 -12.12
N PRO A 27 6.61 26.47 -13.10
CA PRO A 27 6.89 26.66 -14.52
C PRO A 27 7.09 28.13 -14.95
N ASN A 28 6.60 29.09 -14.17
CA ASN A 28 6.74 30.53 -14.45
C ASN A 28 7.95 31.20 -13.77
N ASP A 29 8.79 30.43 -13.06
CA ASP A 29 9.97 31.00 -12.41
C ASP A 29 11.14 31.09 -13.41
N THR A 30 11.32 32.29 -13.97
CA THR A 30 12.40 32.57 -14.93
C THR A 30 13.80 32.39 -14.32
N ASN A 31 13.91 32.40 -12.99
CA ASN A 31 15.19 32.28 -12.28
C ASN A 31 15.50 30.86 -11.80
N ARG A 32 14.66 29.89 -12.17
CA ARG A 32 14.77 28.48 -11.77
C ARG A 32 16.14 27.86 -12.05
N LEU A 33 16.71 28.09 -13.23
CA LEU A 33 18.04 27.57 -13.61
C LEU A 33 19.16 28.23 -12.81
N PHE A 34 19.07 29.54 -12.59
CA PHE A 34 20.05 30.28 -11.81
C PHE A 34 20.04 29.83 -10.35
N ARG A 35 18.86 29.67 -9.76
CA ARG A 35 18.67 29.16 -8.40
C ARG A 35 19.19 27.74 -8.26
N ALA A 36 18.86 26.83 -9.17
CA ALA A 36 19.36 25.46 -9.16
C ALA A 36 20.89 25.41 -9.23
N SER A 37 21.50 26.21 -10.11
CA SER A 37 22.95 26.30 -10.26
C SER A 37 23.63 26.88 -9.02
N ALA A 38 23.05 27.93 -8.43
CA ALA A 38 23.55 28.52 -7.19
C ALA A 38 23.44 27.54 -6.01
N VAL A 39 22.36 26.76 -5.91
CA VAL A 39 22.19 25.74 -4.87
C VAL A 39 23.21 24.61 -5.06
N THR A 40 23.49 24.17 -6.29
CA THR A 40 24.54 23.17 -6.55
C THR A 40 25.94 23.67 -6.19
N LEU A 41 26.26 24.94 -6.45
CA LEU A 41 27.58 25.50 -6.19
C LEU A 41 27.79 25.91 -4.72
N PHE A 42 26.72 26.20 -3.98
CA PHE A 42 26.78 26.68 -2.59
C PHE A 42 26.08 25.74 -1.61
N TRP A 43 25.91 24.46 -1.95
CA TRP A 43 25.10 23.50 -1.19
C TRP A 43 25.50 23.39 0.30
N PHE A 44 26.79 23.55 0.63
CA PHE A 44 27.26 23.59 2.02
C PHE A 44 26.66 24.73 2.86
N ALA A 45 26.45 25.90 2.26
CA ALA A 45 25.82 27.04 2.94
C ALA A 45 24.30 26.84 3.14
N PHE A 46 23.67 26.04 2.26
CA PHE A 46 22.27 25.67 2.37
C PHE A 46 22.03 24.43 3.25
N LEU A 47 23.09 23.72 3.65
CA LEU A 47 23.02 22.52 4.47
C LEU A 47 22.27 22.74 5.78
N PRO A 48 22.47 23.82 6.56
CA PRO A 48 21.73 24.04 7.81
C PRO A 48 20.23 24.27 7.59
N GLY A 49 19.86 24.99 6.52
CA GLY A 49 18.46 25.23 6.17
C GLY A 49 17.77 23.96 5.65
N LEU A 50 18.48 23.15 4.88
CA LEU A 50 18.03 21.82 4.46
C LEU A 50 17.92 20.86 5.64
N LEU A 51 18.88 20.84 6.56
CA LEU A 51 18.80 20.02 7.78
C LEU A 51 17.62 20.46 8.64
N HIS A 52 17.42 21.78 8.80
CA HIS A 52 16.29 22.32 9.55
C HIS A 52 14.96 21.96 8.89
N THR A 53 14.83 22.10 7.57
CA THR A 53 13.62 21.68 6.85
C THR A 53 13.44 20.16 6.85
N PHE A 54 14.49 19.36 6.80
CA PHE A 54 14.41 17.90 6.88
C PHE A 54 14.01 17.40 8.28
N VAL A 55 14.55 18.05 9.32
CA VAL A 55 14.20 17.78 10.73
C VAL A 55 12.80 18.28 11.02
N THR A 56 12.45 19.50 10.64
CA THR A 56 11.11 20.06 10.87
C THR A 56 10.05 19.45 9.96
N SER A 57 10.35 18.99 8.74
CA SER A 57 9.39 18.22 7.93
C SER A 57 9.18 16.80 8.44
N ARG A 58 10.16 16.22 9.17
CA ARG A 58 9.97 14.96 9.90
C ARG A 58 9.21 15.15 11.22
N LEU A 59 9.42 16.26 11.93
CA LEU A 59 8.75 16.55 13.21
C LEU A 59 7.39 17.27 13.06
N ILE A 60 7.18 18.00 11.97
CA ILE A 60 6.04 18.90 11.72
C ILE A 60 5.46 18.60 10.33
N ARG A 61 5.36 17.32 9.96
CA ARG A 61 4.35 16.94 8.96
C ARG A 61 3.01 16.96 9.70
N PRO A 62 1.99 17.72 9.27
CA PRO A 62 0.63 17.66 9.81
C PRO A 62 -0.06 16.33 9.43
N GLY A 63 0.58 15.22 9.78
CA GLY A 63 0.20 13.85 9.51
C GLY A 63 0.89 12.87 10.47
N SER A 64 1.41 13.31 11.63
CA SER A 64 2.03 12.42 12.62
C SER A 64 1.06 11.35 13.12
N GLU A 65 -0.25 11.65 13.21
CA GLU A 65 -1.26 10.64 13.52
C GLU A 65 -1.44 9.58 12.40
N ALA A 66 -1.28 9.99 11.13
CA ALA A 66 -1.31 9.07 10.00
C ALA A 66 -0.02 8.23 9.93
N SER A 67 1.14 8.82 10.24
CA SER A 67 2.45 8.15 10.30
C SER A 67 2.50 7.06 11.37
N ASP A 68 1.98 7.35 12.57
CA ASP A 68 1.90 6.37 13.66
C ASP A 68 0.92 5.25 13.31
N ARG A 69 -0.22 5.58 12.69
CA ARG A 69 -1.18 4.58 12.23
C ARG A 69 -0.62 3.69 11.11
N THR A 70 0.14 4.26 10.16
CA THR A 70 0.80 3.47 9.10
C THR A 70 1.90 2.58 9.67
N ALA A 71 2.71 3.06 10.63
CA ALA A 71 3.73 2.26 11.28
C ALA A 71 3.12 1.11 12.11
N LEU A 72 1.99 1.37 12.80
CA LEU A 72 1.23 0.35 13.51
C LEU A 72 0.64 -0.70 12.56
N VAL A 73 0.08 -0.30 11.42
CA VAL A 73 -0.43 -1.23 10.40
C VAL A 73 0.71 -2.07 9.81
N GLU A 74 1.84 -1.45 9.47
CA GLU A 74 3.00 -2.13 8.92
C GLU A 74 3.60 -3.14 9.91
N SER A 75 3.71 -2.78 11.19
CA SER A 75 4.17 -3.71 12.23
C SER A 75 3.23 -4.91 12.41
N ARG A 76 1.91 -4.70 12.30
CA ARG A 76 0.91 -5.78 12.37
C ARG A 76 0.98 -6.70 11.15
N ILE A 77 1.14 -6.14 9.94
CA ILE A 77 1.35 -6.93 8.72
C ILE A 77 2.62 -7.77 8.85
N ARG A 78 3.72 -7.18 9.32
CA ARG A 78 4.98 -7.91 9.56
C ARG A 78 4.82 -9.03 10.59
N SER A 79 4.06 -8.79 11.66
CA SER A 79 3.77 -9.82 12.66
C SER A 79 2.98 -10.98 12.06
N ALA A 80 1.92 -10.70 11.31
CA ALA A 80 1.12 -11.73 10.63
C ALA A 80 1.95 -12.49 9.58
N SER A 81 2.79 -11.78 8.80
CA SER A 81 3.71 -12.39 7.84
C SER A 81 4.65 -13.37 8.52
N ARG A 82 5.27 -12.98 9.64
CA ARG A 82 6.16 -13.87 10.41
C ARG A 82 5.43 -15.12 10.90
N THR A 83 4.22 -14.97 11.43
CA THR A 83 3.42 -16.13 11.85
C THR A 83 3.17 -17.09 10.69
N ILE A 84 2.82 -16.58 9.51
CA ILE A 84 2.61 -17.43 8.32
C ILE A 84 3.92 -18.06 7.84
N GLU A 85 5.02 -17.32 7.86
CA GLU A 85 6.37 -17.80 7.52
C GLU A 85 6.81 -18.95 8.45
N ASP A 86 6.60 -18.81 9.77
CA ASP A 86 6.95 -19.83 10.76
C ASP A 86 6.09 -21.10 10.57
N LEU A 87 4.77 -20.92 10.38
CA LEU A 87 3.84 -22.02 10.12
C LEU A 87 4.14 -22.74 8.80
N ALA A 88 4.62 -22.00 7.79
CA ALA A 88 5.06 -22.58 6.52
C ALA A 88 6.36 -23.38 6.64
N ALA A 89 7.31 -22.88 7.42
CA ALA A 89 8.55 -23.59 7.70
C ALA A 89 8.29 -24.91 8.46
N GLU A 90 7.40 -24.89 9.44
CA GLU A 90 7.05 -26.07 10.24
C GLU A 90 6.22 -27.11 9.46
N SER A 91 5.38 -26.67 8.53
CA SER A 91 4.57 -27.55 7.68
C SER A 91 5.34 -28.13 6.48
N GLY A 92 6.61 -27.77 6.32
CA GLY A 92 7.44 -28.24 5.20
C GLY A 92 6.97 -27.71 3.86
N SER A 93 6.36 -26.52 3.83
CA SER A 93 5.87 -25.90 2.59
C SER A 93 7.02 -25.78 1.57
N PRO A 94 6.77 -26.07 0.28
CA PRO A 94 7.74 -25.86 -0.79
C PRO A 94 8.03 -24.38 -1.05
N HIS A 95 7.21 -23.47 -0.50
CA HIS A 95 7.39 -22.04 -0.62
C HIS A 95 8.49 -21.54 0.31
N GLY A 96 9.52 -20.91 -0.26
CA GLY A 96 10.54 -20.23 0.54
C GLY A 96 9.96 -19.01 1.26
N THR A 97 10.53 -18.68 2.42
CA THR A 97 10.15 -17.53 3.27
C THR A 97 10.00 -16.22 2.48
N TYR A 98 10.86 -15.99 1.49
CA TYR A 98 10.80 -14.81 0.62
C TYR A 98 9.54 -14.75 -0.25
N GLN A 99 9.07 -15.90 -0.76
CA GLN A 99 7.87 -15.95 -1.61
C GLN A 99 6.61 -15.63 -0.80
N ILE A 100 6.54 -16.16 0.42
CA ILE A 100 5.43 -15.90 1.35
C ILE A 100 5.40 -14.42 1.71
N ARG A 101 6.55 -13.85 2.05
CA ARG A 101 6.65 -12.42 2.37
C ARG A 101 6.24 -11.52 1.21
N ASP A 102 6.76 -11.79 0.02
CA ASP A 102 6.40 -11.06 -1.20
C ASP A 102 4.89 -11.16 -1.49
N LEU A 103 4.29 -12.35 -1.32
CA LEU A 103 2.85 -12.54 -1.49
C LEU A 103 2.03 -11.73 -0.48
N VAL A 104 2.41 -11.76 0.79
CA VAL A 104 1.75 -11.00 1.87
C VAL A 104 1.87 -9.49 1.63
N GLU A 105 3.08 -8.99 1.38
CA GLU A 105 3.34 -7.57 1.11
C GLU A 105 2.59 -7.09 -0.13
N ARG A 106 2.61 -7.89 -1.21
CA ARG A 106 1.85 -7.61 -2.44
C ARG A 106 0.36 -7.55 -2.18
N PHE A 107 -0.20 -8.52 -1.46
CA PHE A 107 -1.63 -8.54 -1.14
C PHE A 107 -2.03 -7.32 -0.29
N CYS A 108 -1.26 -7.01 0.77
CA CYS A 108 -1.54 -5.87 1.63
C CYS A 108 -1.39 -4.54 0.88
N GLY A 109 -0.33 -4.38 0.07
CA GLY A 109 -0.10 -3.19 -0.74
C GLY A 109 -1.19 -2.97 -1.78
N LEU A 110 -1.59 -4.02 -2.51
CA LEU A 110 -2.69 -3.95 -3.47
C LEU A 110 -4.04 -3.68 -2.78
N SER A 111 -4.24 -4.20 -1.56
CA SER A 111 -5.45 -3.93 -0.78
C SER A 111 -5.54 -2.45 -0.40
N ALA A 112 -4.44 -1.87 0.08
CA ALA A 112 -4.35 -0.45 0.40
C ALA A 112 -4.58 0.42 -0.86
N LEU A 113 -3.93 0.09 -1.97
CA LEU A 113 -4.11 0.80 -3.24
C LEU A 113 -5.54 0.70 -3.77
N THR A 114 -6.23 -0.41 -3.55
CA THR A 114 -7.62 -0.54 -4.00
C THR A 114 -8.56 0.37 -3.19
N GLN A 115 -8.32 0.51 -1.88
CA GLN A 115 -9.04 1.45 -1.02
C GLN A 115 -8.73 2.91 -1.36
N GLU A 116 -7.46 3.23 -1.59
CA GLU A 116 -7.03 4.58 -1.95
C GLU A 116 -7.48 4.95 -3.37
N SER A 117 -7.52 3.99 -4.30
CA SER A 117 -8.00 4.22 -5.67
C SER A 117 -9.49 4.56 -5.74
N LEU A 118 -10.28 4.28 -4.69
CA LEU A 118 -11.66 4.77 -4.56
C LEU A 118 -11.71 6.26 -4.18
N SER A 119 -10.62 6.80 -3.63
CA SER A 119 -10.40 8.23 -3.44
C SER A 119 -9.81 8.81 -4.72
N ASP A 120 -10.65 9.47 -5.52
CA ASP A 120 -10.25 10.15 -6.76
C ASP A 120 -9.12 11.16 -6.50
N ASN A 121 -7.86 10.81 -6.80
CA ASN A 121 -6.81 11.81 -7.01
C ASN A 121 -6.45 11.92 -8.50
N PRO A 122 -7.27 12.63 -9.30
CA PRO A 122 -7.09 12.76 -10.74
C PRO A 122 -5.81 13.54 -11.13
N ALA A 123 -5.16 14.20 -10.18
CA ALA A 123 -4.03 15.11 -10.44
C ALA A 123 -2.79 14.40 -11.02
N ILE A 124 -2.53 13.14 -10.68
CA ILE A 124 -1.37 12.39 -11.19
C ILE A 124 -1.61 11.90 -12.61
N SER A 125 -2.79 11.35 -12.88
CA SER A 125 -3.18 10.88 -14.22
C SER A 125 -3.29 12.03 -15.23
N PHE A 126 -3.69 13.22 -14.77
CA PHE A 126 -3.74 14.44 -15.57
C PHE A 126 -2.35 14.95 -15.97
N ARG A 127 -1.36 14.91 -15.06
CA ARG A 127 0.03 15.30 -15.38
C ARG A 127 0.68 14.38 -16.41
N LEU A 128 0.31 13.10 -16.42
CA LEU A 128 0.80 12.14 -17.41
C LEU A 128 0.23 12.40 -18.81
N SER A 129 -1.01 12.85 -18.91
CA SER A 129 -1.63 13.19 -20.20
C SER A 129 -1.16 14.55 -20.74
N GLU A 130 -0.82 15.51 -19.89
CA GLU A 130 -0.18 16.78 -20.29
C GLU A 130 1.20 16.57 -20.93
N ILE A 131 1.99 15.60 -20.45
CA ILE A 131 3.31 15.28 -21.02
C ILE A 131 3.18 14.69 -22.44
N GLY A 132 2.05 14.04 -22.75
CA GLY A 132 1.79 13.41 -24.05
C GLY A 132 1.19 14.34 -25.12
N ASP A 133 0.97 15.61 -24.81
CA ASP A 133 0.34 16.63 -25.68
C ASP A 133 -1.00 16.14 -26.30
N HIS A 134 -1.79 15.39 -25.52
CA HIS A 134 -3.07 14.88 -26.00
C HIS A 134 -4.09 16.04 -26.12
N PRO A 135 -4.85 16.14 -27.23
CA PRO A 135 -5.76 17.26 -27.49
C PRO A 135 -6.86 17.43 -26.42
N ASP A 136 -7.16 16.36 -25.68
CA ASP A 136 -8.02 16.39 -24.49
C ASP A 136 -7.33 15.66 -23.33
N SER A 137 -6.49 16.39 -22.58
CA SER A 137 -5.72 15.86 -21.45
C SER A 137 -6.61 15.41 -20.29
N SER A 138 -7.79 16.00 -20.13
CA SER A 138 -8.77 15.65 -19.10
C SER A 138 -9.37 14.28 -19.36
N LEU A 139 -9.85 14.03 -20.59
CA LEU A 139 -10.40 12.73 -20.97
C LEU A 139 -9.32 11.64 -20.92
N ALA A 140 -8.12 11.92 -21.42
CA ALA A 140 -7.00 10.99 -21.36
C ALA A 140 -6.62 10.62 -19.92
N GLY A 141 -6.55 11.60 -19.01
CA GLY A 141 -6.30 11.37 -17.59
C GLY A 141 -7.38 10.51 -16.93
N ALA A 142 -8.65 10.72 -17.26
CA ALA A 142 -9.76 9.91 -16.77
C ALA A 142 -9.71 8.46 -17.27
N VAL A 143 -9.37 8.25 -18.54
CA VAL A 143 -9.21 6.90 -19.13
C VAL A 143 -8.04 6.16 -18.49
N ILE A 144 -6.89 6.83 -18.31
CA ILE A 144 -5.72 6.26 -17.63
C ILE A 144 -6.07 5.88 -16.18
N ALA A 145 -6.74 6.78 -15.45
CA ALA A 145 -7.17 6.50 -14.07
C ALA A 145 -8.09 5.28 -13.99
N ARG A 146 -9.06 5.17 -14.91
CA ARG A 146 -9.96 4.01 -15.02
C ARG A 146 -9.19 2.72 -15.30
N ASN A 147 -8.27 2.74 -16.26
CA ASN A 147 -7.49 1.56 -16.63
C ASN A 147 -6.59 1.10 -15.49
N ASN A 148 -5.96 2.05 -14.78
CA ASN A 148 -5.14 1.75 -13.61
C ASN A 148 -5.97 1.14 -12.48
N ARG A 149 -7.17 1.66 -12.21
CA ARG A 149 -8.11 1.05 -11.25
C ARG A 149 -8.45 -0.39 -11.60
N LEU A 150 -8.77 -0.66 -12.87
CA LEU A 150 -9.06 -2.02 -13.34
C LEU A 150 -7.84 -2.94 -13.24
N ALA A 151 -6.64 -2.44 -13.53
CA ALA A 151 -5.40 -3.19 -13.37
C ALA A 151 -5.15 -3.54 -11.89
N ILE A 152 -5.22 -2.55 -10.99
CA ILE A 152 -5.04 -2.75 -9.54
C ILE A 152 -6.03 -3.80 -9.01
N LYS A 153 -7.31 -3.70 -9.38
CA LYS A 153 -8.33 -4.69 -9.00
C LYS A 153 -7.99 -6.10 -9.50
N ARG A 154 -7.55 -6.24 -10.75
CA ARG A 154 -7.14 -7.56 -11.29
C ARG A 154 -5.94 -8.14 -10.54
N HIS A 155 -4.92 -7.33 -10.28
CA HIS A 155 -3.75 -7.75 -9.51
C HIS A 155 -4.12 -8.11 -8.07
N HIS A 156 -4.99 -7.34 -7.43
CA HIS A 156 -5.48 -7.62 -6.08
C HIS A 156 -6.20 -8.96 -6.01
N LYS A 157 -7.13 -9.21 -6.94
CA LYS A 157 -7.85 -10.50 -7.05
C LYS A 157 -6.87 -11.68 -7.25
N ARG A 158 -5.87 -11.52 -8.11
CA ARG A 158 -4.84 -12.55 -8.33
C ARG A 158 -4.03 -12.82 -7.06
N ALA A 159 -3.55 -11.79 -6.39
CA ALA A 159 -2.79 -11.93 -5.14
C ALA A 159 -3.63 -12.59 -4.04
N PHE A 160 -4.93 -12.28 -3.98
CA PHE A 160 -5.84 -12.95 -3.05
C PHE A 160 -6.03 -14.45 -3.36
N LYS A 161 -6.15 -14.83 -4.64
CA LYS A 161 -6.20 -16.25 -5.05
C LYS A 161 -4.91 -17.00 -4.67
N GLU A 162 -3.76 -16.37 -4.90
CA GLU A 162 -2.45 -16.91 -4.49
C GLU A 162 -2.36 -17.06 -2.96
N LEU A 163 -2.84 -16.08 -2.19
CA LEU A 163 -2.91 -16.12 -0.73
C LEU A 163 -3.82 -17.26 -0.24
N LEU A 164 -5.00 -17.44 -0.86
CA LEU A 164 -5.90 -18.55 -0.54
C LEU A 164 -5.23 -19.90 -0.83
N ASN A 165 -4.59 -20.07 -1.97
CA ASN A 165 -3.88 -21.31 -2.29
C ASN A 165 -2.83 -21.64 -1.22
N LEU A 166 -2.04 -20.65 -0.79
CA LEU A 166 -1.09 -20.82 0.31
C LEU A 166 -1.80 -21.27 1.60
N TYR A 167 -2.92 -20.63 1.97
CA TYR A 167 -3.73 -21.07 3.12
C TYR A 167 -4.15 -22.54 2.98
N THR A 168 -4.66 -22.95 1.82
CA THR A 168 -5.14 -24.33 1.60
C THR A 168 -4.02 -25.35 1.75
N GLU A 169 -2.84 -25.03 1.23
CA GLU A 169 -1.66 -25.90 1.30
C GLU A 169 -1.21 -26.06 2.76
N LEU A 170 -1.06 -24.94 3.48
CA LEU A 170 -0.65 -24.94 4.89
C LEU A 170 -1.67 -25.63 5.79
N ALA A 171 -2.97 -25.41 5.57
CA ALA A 171 -4.05 -26.03 6.33
C ALA A 171 -4.09 -27.55 6.11
N SER A 172 -3.82 -28.01 4.88
CA SER A 172 -3.79 -29.44 4.55
C SER A 172 -2.60 -30.19 5.14
N GLY A 173 -1.46 -29.51 5.34
CA GLY A 173 -0.21 -30.13 5.77
C GLY A 173 0.08 -30.11 7.28
N SER A 174 -0.53 -29.20 8.05
CA SER A 174 0.05 -28.82 9.36
C SER A 174 -0.69 -29.31 10.61
N GLY A 175 -1.95 -29.78 10.54
CA GLY A 175 -2.76 -30.06 11.75
C GLY A 175 -3.03 -28.83 12.64
N ARG A 176 -2.50 -27.65 12.28
CA ARG A 176 -2.61 -26.36 12.97
C ARG A 176 -3.54 -25.40 12.23
N ASP A 177 -4.59 -25.93 11.61
CA ASP A 177 -5.57 -25.17 10.81
C ASP A 177 -6.09 -23.93 11.54
N ARG A 178 -6.30 -24.03 12.85
CA ARG A 178 -6.76 -22.91 13.67
C ARG A 178 -5.77 -21.74 13.71
N GLU A 179 -4.48 -22.02 13.92
CA GLU A 179 -3.46 -20.95 14.03
C GLU A 179 -3.20 -20.29 12.68
N ILE A 180 -3.16 -21.11 11.61
CA ILE A 180 -3.05 -20.62 10.24
C ILE A 180 -4.25 -19.74 9.93
N ARG A 181 -5.46 -20.21 10.24
CA ARG A 181 -6.68 -19.44 10.04
C ARG A 181 -6.63 -18.10 10.77
N ASP A 182 -6.28 -18.09 12.05
CA ASP A 182 -6.22 -16.88 12.86
C ASP A 182 -5.21 -15.87 12.28
N ALA A 183 -4.07 -16.34 11.76
CA ALA A 183 -3.06 -15.49 11.11
C ALA A 183 -3.58 -14.87 9.80
N PHE A 184 -4.23 -15.66 8.93
CA PHE A 184 -4.80 -15.17 7.68
C PHE A 184 -6.01 -14.25 7.91
N GLU A 185 -6.87 -14.56 8.90
CA GLU A 185 -7.99 -13.70 9.31
C GLU A 185 -7.47 -12.34 9.82
N SER A 186 -6.42 -12.35 10.65
CA SER A 186 -5.77 -11.12 11.11
C SER A 186 -5.25 -10.29 9.94
N LEU A 187 -4.59 -10.92 8.97
CA LEU A 187 -4.01 -10.26 7.81
C LEU A 187 -5.09 -9.60 6.92
N ILE A 188 -6.20 -10.30 6.69
CA ILE A 188 -7.34 -9.76 5.94
C ILE A 188 -8.01 -8.62 6.72
N GLU A 189 -8.17 -8.75 8.04
CA GLU A 189 -8.70 -7.69 8.90
C GLU A 189 -7.84 -6.42 8.85
N ILE A 190 -6.51 -6.57 8.94
CA ILE A 190 -5.57 -5.45 8.86
C ILE A 190 -5.62 -4.77 7.49
N SER A 191 -5.81 -5.55 6.41
CA SER A 191 -5.94 -5.02 5.05
C SER A 191 -7.24 -4.24 4.82
N GLY A 192 -8.22 -4.32 5.73
CA GLY A 192 -9.48 -3.59 5.68
C GLY A 192 -10.43 -4.00 4.54
N ASN A 193 -10.16 -5.11 3.86
CA ASN A 193 -10.71 -5.40 2.54
C ASN A 193 -11.83 -6.45 2.56
N TYR A 194 -12.89 -6.21 3.33
CA TYR A 194 -14.02 -7.13 3.47
C TYR A 194 -14.91 -7.21 2.22
N ASP A 195 -15.07 -6.11 1.48
CA ASP A 195 -16.00 -6.03 0.35
C ASP A 195 -15.40 -6.45 -1.00
N LEU A 196 -14.07 -6.43 -1.14
CA LEU A 196 -13.36 -6.80 -2.38
C LEU A 196 -12.87 -8.27 -2.38
N ALA A 197 -12.91 -8.94 -1.22
CA ALA A 197 -12.59 -10.36 -1.09
C ALA A 197 -13.71 -11.29 -1.58
N LEU A 198 -14.88 -10.74 -1.93
CA LEU A 198 -15.95 -11.50 -2.56
C LEU A 198 -15.72 -11.53 -4.07
N PRO A 199 -15.51 -12.71 -4.68
CA PRO A 199 -15.45 -12.82 -6.12
C PRO A 199 -16.75 -12.32 -6.75
N ASP A 200 -16.66 -11.58 -7.86
CA ASP A 200 -17.82 -11.29 -8.70
C ASP A 200 -18.50 -12.60 -9.11
N LEU A 201 -19.82 -12.58 -9.38
CA LEU A 201 -20.60 -13.77 -9.75
C LEU A 201 -19.98 -14.57 -10.91
N GLU A 202 -19.25 -13.92 -11.83
CA GLU A 202 -18.51 -14.55 -12.93
C GLU A 202 -17.27 -15.36 -12.48
N GLN A 203 -16.69 -15.02 -11.33
CA GLN A 203 -15.53 -15.74 -10.78
C GLN A 203 -15.92 -16.89 -9.85
N GLN A 204 -17.21 -17.02 -9.52
CA GLN A 204 -17.71 -18.12 -8.71
C GLN A 204 -17.57 -19.46 -9.43
N GLU A 205 -17.74 -19.48 -10.75
CA GLU A 205 -17.55 -20.66 -11.60
C GLU A 205 -16.09 -21.12 -11.66
N GLU A 206 -15.13 -20.18 -11.62
CA GLU A 206 -13.69 -20.49 -11.59
C GLU A 206 -13.21 -20.91 -10.19
N LEU A 207 -13.81 -20.36 -9.12
CA LEU A 207 -13.54 -20.79 -7.73
C LEU A 207 -14.18 -22.14 -7.38
N ASP A 208 -15.30 -22.51 -8.01
CA ASP A 208 -15.93 -23.83 -7.85
C ASP A 208 -15.09 -24.98 -8.44
N THR A 209 -14.04 -24.67 -9.21
CA THR A 209 -13.07 -25.65 -9.74
C THR A 209 -11.87 -25.91 -8.81
N LEU A 210 -11.68 -25.09 -7.77
CA LEU A 210 -10.66 -25.34 -6.75
C LEU A 210 -11.06 -26.55 -5.88
N PRO A 211 -10.11 -27.34 -5.37
CA PRO A 211 -10.41 -28.50 -4.54
C PRO A 211 -11.36 -28.08 -3.42
N LYS A 212 -12.43 -28.87 -3.22
CA LYS A 212 -13.56 -28.66 -2.30
C LYS A 212 -13.15 -28.49 -0.83
N ILE A 213 -12.34 -27.50 -0.50
CA ILE A 213 -12.56 -26.72 0.70
C ILE A 213 -13.89 -26.05 0.43
N ASN A 214 -14.82 -26.27 1.33
CA ASN A 214 -16.18 -25.80 1.20
C ASN A 214 -16.13 -24.26 1.19
N LEU A 215 -15.87 -23.66 0.02
CA LEU A 215 -15.81 -22.23 -0.24
C LEU A 215 -17.16 -21.60 0.10
N MET A 216 -18.25 -22.38 0.03
CA MET A 216 -19.53 -22.03 0.62
C MET A 216 -19.49 -21.98 2.15
N ASP A 217 -18.78 -22.87 2.86
CA ASP A 217 -18.62 -22.81 4.31
C ASP A 217 -17.67 -21.67 4.72
N TRP A 218 -16.60 -21.43 3.96
CA TRP A 218 -15.74 -20.27 4.16
C TRP A 218 -16.54 -18.98 3.89
N ARG A 219 -17.25 -18.86 2.76
CA ARG A 219 -18.12 -17.72 2.44
C ARG A 219 -19.28 -17.55 3.43
N ARG A 220 -19.95 -18.62 3.86
CA ARG A 220 -21.08 -18.58 4.82
C ARG A 220 -20.60 -18.22 6.22
N ARG A 221 -19.43 -18.69 6.64
CA ARG A 221 -18.79 -18.31 7.91
C ARG A 221 -18.18 -16.91 7.84
N TRP A 222 -17.64 -16.51 6.68
CA TRP A 222 -17.12 -15.18 6.42
C TRP A 222 -18.24 -14.14 6.35
N SER A 223 -19.38 -14.47 5.72
CA SER A 223 -20.57 -13.64 5.73
C SER A 223 -21.17 -13.55 7.14
N SER A 224 -21.24 -14.65 7.89
CA SER A 224 -21.70 -14.59 9.29
C SER A 224 -20.74 -13.79 10.19
N PHE A 225 -19.43 -13.85 9.92
CA PHE A 225 -18.42 -13.08 10.63
C PHE A 225 -18.56 -11.57 10.36
N ILE A 226 -18.71 -11.18 9.08
CA ILE A 226 -18.99 -9.79 8.66
C ILE A 226 -20.29 -9.29 9.31
N ASP A 227 -21.36 -10.09 9.28
CA ASP A 227 -22.66 -9.73 9.88
C ASP A 227 -22.57 -9.55 11.40
N SER A 228 -21.82 -10.41 12.11
CA SER A 228 -21.64 -10.30 13.57
C SER A 228 -20.89 -9.03 14.00
N ARG A 229 -19.92 -8.56 13.18
CA ARG A 229 -19.13 -7.34 13.44
C ARG A 229 -19.86 -6.07 13.00
N SER A 230 -20.65 -6.15 11.92
CA SER A 230 -21.60 -5.11 11.48
C SER A 230 -22.62 -4.78 12.57
N GLN A 231 -23.17 -5.81 13.24
CA GLN A 231 -24.08 -5.63 14.37
C GLN A 231 -23.38 -5.03 15.61
N LYS A 232 -22.13 -5.39 15.90
CA LYS A 232 -21.36 -4.82 17.02
C LYS A 232 -21.04 -3.33 16.86
N LYS A 233 -20.85 -2.83 15.64
CA LYS A 233 -20.61 -1.40 15.36
C LYS A 233 -21.88 -0.53 15.44
N ARG A 234 -23.08 -1.12 15.42
CA ARG A 234 -24.36 -0.38 15.40
C ARG A 234 -25.01 -0.14 16.78
N SER A 235 -24.36 -0.52 17.87
CA SER A 235 -24.88 -0.29 19.23
C SER A 235 -23.99 0.70 20.00
N PRO A 236 -24.45 1.95 20.17
CA PRO A 236 -24.75 2.39 21.53
C PRO A 236 -26.10 3.11 21.58
N LYS A 237 -27.14 2.45 22.11
CA LYS A 237 -28.26 3.20 22.70
C LYS A 237 -27.87 3.53 24.14
N ILE A 238 -27.37 4.75 24.32
CA ILE A 238 -27.29 5.39 25.62
C ILE A 238 -28.74 5.54 26.12
N THR A 239 -29.14 4.71 27.08
CA THR A 239 -30.35 4.93 27.87
C THR A 239 -30.07 6.06 28.84
N VAL A 240 -30.41 7.30 28.47
CA VAL A 240 -30.50 8.40 29.43
C VAL A 240 -31.77 8.18 30.25
N GLY A 241 -31.60 7.68 31.48
CA GLY A 241 -32.66 7.61 32.47
C GLY A 241 -33.06 9.02 32.89
N ALA A 242 -34.26 9.45 32.49
CA ALA A 242 -34.92 10.58 33.11
C ALA A 242 -35.60 10.08 34.40
N SER A 243 -34.99 10.35 35.56
CA SER A 243 -35.72 10.33 36.83
C SER A 243 -36.41 11.69 37.00
N LYS A 244 -37.72 11.63 37.21
CA LYS A 244 -38.49 12.70 37.86
C LYS A 244 -38.18 12.73 39.34
#